data_AF-A0A924EL30-F1
#
_entry.id   AF-A0A924EL30-F1
#
_cell.length_a   1.000
_cell.length_b   1.000
_cell.length_c   1.000
_cell.angle_alpha   90.00
_cell.angle_beta   90.00
_cell.angle_gamma   90.00
#
_symmetry.space_group_name_H-M   'P 1'
#
loop_
_entity.id
_entity.type
_entity.pdbx_description
1 polymer ?
#
loop_
_entity_poly.entity_id
_entity_poly.type
_entity_poly.pdbx_seq_one_letter_code
_entity_poly.pdbx_strand_id
1 'polypeptide(L)'
;MFEQTFKNIDDILHKDAGCGSELDYVEQTSWVLFLKYLDDLVRDKATAAELTGKAYTPIIDTQYQWNTWAAPKGADGKIDHHAALTGDDLSDFVNIQLFPYLKKFKKDAISADTIE
;
A
#
# COMPACT_ATOMS: atom_id res chain seq x y z
N MET A 1 16.86 -14.44 -7.01
CA MET A 1 16.73 -13.75 -5.71
C MET A 1 15.28 -13.35 -5.42
N PHE A 2 14.53 -12.78 -6.38
CA PHE A 2 13.10 -12.48 -6.22
C PHE A 2 12.18 -13.70 -6.12
N GLU A 3 12.48 -14.76 -6.86
CA GLU A 3 11.65 -15.97 -6.92
C GLU A 3 11.46 -16.63 -5.55
N GLN A 4 12.49 -16.65 -4.71
CA GLN A 4 12.39 -17.19 -3.34
C GLN A 4 11.55 -16.30 -2.44
N THR A 5 11.63 -14.98 -2.59
CA THR A 5 10.80 -14.03 -1.83
C THR A 5 9.33 -14.19 -2.19
N PHE A 6 9.00 -14.30 -3.48
CA PHE A 6 7.63 -14.56 -3.92
C PHE A 6 7.12 -15.91 -3.43
N LYS A 7 7.94 -16.98 -3.51
CA LYS A 7 7.57 -18.28 -2.94
C LYS A 7 7.28 -18.21 -1.44
N ASN A 8 8.08 -17.46 -0.67
CA ASN A 8 7.84 -17.30 0.76
C ASN A 8 6.54 -16.52 1.05
N ILE A 9 6.21 -15.52 0.23
CA ILE A 9 4.94 -14.78 0.34
C ILE A 9 3.76 -15.72 0.03
N ASP A 10 3.89 -16.49 -1.04
CA ASP A 10 2.89 -17.46 -1.49
C ASP A 10 2.65 -18.55 -0.42
N ASP A 11 3.72 -19.08 0.18
CA ASP A 11 3.67 -20.07 1.27
C ASP A 11 2.96 -19.55 2.54
N ILE A 12 3.04 -18.24 2.81
CA ILE A 12 2.36 -17.59 3.93
C ILE A 12 0.88 -17.41 3.60
N LEU A 13 0.57 -16.91 2.40
CA LEU A 13 -0.79 -16.66 1.96
C LEU A 13 -1.58 -17.95 1.75
N HIS A 14 -0.93 -19.03 1.29
CA HIS A 14 -1.52 -20.36 1.09
C HIS A 14 -2.13 -20.98 2.36
N LYS A 15 -1.74 -20.49 3.53
CA LYS A 15 -2.24 -20.96 4.83
C LYS A 15 -3.43 -20.14 5.33
N ASP A 16 -3.82 -19.09 4.62
CA ASP A 16 -4.94 -18.23 5.01
C ASP A 16 -6.28 -18.89 4.68
N ALA A 17 -7.19 -18.90 5.66
CA ALA A 17 -8.46 -19.63 5.58
C ALA A 17 -9.43 -19.07 4.51
N GLY A 18 -9.15 -17.88 3.96
CA GLY A 18 -9.95 -17.20 2.95
C GLY A 18 -9.54 -17.46 1.49
N CYS A 19 -8.44 -18.17 1.23
CA CYS A 19 -7.95 -18.43 -0.12
C CYS A 19 -8.10 -19.90 -0.49
N GLY A 20 -9.12 -20.22 -1.31
CA GLY A 20 -9.41 -21.60 -1.73
C GLY A 20 -8.68 -22.03 -3.00
N SER A 21 -8.15 -21.08 -3.78
CA SER A 21 -7.57 -21.32 -5.10
C SER A 21 -6.33 -20.47 -5.38
N GLU A 22 -5.53 -20.89 -6.36
CA GLU A 22 -4.35 -20.15 -6.84
C GLU A 22 -4.68 -18.73 -7.33
N LEU A 23 -5.88 -18.53 -7.86
CA LEU A 23 -6.37 -17.24 -8.33
C LEU A 23 -6.54 -16.25 -7.16
N ASP A 24 -7.00 -16.74 -6.01
CA ASP A 24 -7.25 -15.92 -4.82
C ASP A 24 -5.93 -15.34 -4.27
N TYR A 25 -4.83 -16.11 -4.33
CA TYR A 25 -3.50 -15.63 -3.90
C TYR A 25 -2.95 -14.53 -4.80
N VAL A 26 -3.13 -14.69 -6.12
CA VAL A 26 -2.71 -13.68 -7.08
C VAL A 26 -3.48 -12.38 -6.84
N GLU A 27 -4.78 -12.45 -6.57
CA GLU A 27 -5.57 -11.27 -6.26
C GLU A 27 -5.13 -10.60 -4.95
N GLN A 28 -4.91 -11.37 -3.88
CA GLN A 28 -4.46 -10.82 -2.59
C GLN A 28 -3.05 -10.21 -2.63
N THR A 29 -2.14 -10.79 -3.40
CA THR A 29 -0.79 -10.21 -3.57
C THR A 29 -0.80 -8.98 -4.47
N SER A 30 -1.65 -8.96 -5.50
CA SER A 30 -1.65 -7.91 -6.52
C SER A 30 -1.97 -6.53 -5.96
N TRP A 31 -2.99 -6.39 -5.13
CA TRP A 31 -3.36 -5.08 -4.59
C TRP A 31 -2.31 -4.54 -3.62
N VAL A 32 -1.71 -5.41 -2.81
CA VAL A 32 -0.63 -5.07 -1.88
C VAL A 32 0.58 -4.54 -2.65
N LEU A 33 1.01 -5.26 -3.69
CA LEU A 33 2.13 -4.85 -4.55
C LEU A 33 1.83 -3.55 -5.29
N PHE A 34 0.61 -3.39 -5.79
CA PHE A 34 0.18 -2.16 -6.45
C PHE A 34 0.28 -0.94 -5.52
N LEU A 35 -0.22 -1.04 -4.29
CA LEU A 35 -0.13 0.07 -3.32
C LEU A 35 1.31 0.37 -2.91
N LYS A 36 2.17 -0.66 -2.80
CA LYS A 36 3.59 -0.46 -2.54
C LYS A 36 4.29 0.29 -3.69
N TYR A 37 3.97 -0.07 -4.93
CA TYR A 37 4.48 0.61 -6.12
C TYR A 37 3.99 2.06 -6.20
N LEU A 38 2.71 2.29 -5.89
CA LEU A 38 2.12 3.63 -5.87
C LEU A 38 2.81 4.55 -4.85
N ASP A 39 3.12 4.02 -3.65
CA ASP A 39 3.90 4.75 -2.64
C ASP A 39 5.30 5.13 -3.15
N ASP A 40 5.99 4.21 -3.83
CA ASP A 40 7.31 4.49 -4.42
C ASP A 40 7.23 5.58 -5.49
N LEU A 41 6.24 5.50 -6.38
CA LEU A 41 6.01 6.51 -7.43
C LEU A 41 5.74 7.90 -6.84
N VAL A 42 4.90 7.98 -5.80
CA VAL A 42 4.58 9.23 -5.10
C VAL A 42 5.82 9.82 -4.43
N ARG A 43 6.65 8.98 -3.80
CA ARG A 43 7.90 9.42 -3.16
C ARG A 43 8.92 9.94 -4.17
N ASP A 44 9.05 9.29 -5.33
CA ASP A 44 9.93 9.74 -6.40
C ASP A 44 9.47 11.10 -6.94
N LYS A 45 8.16 11.30 -7.14
CA LYS A 45 7.59 12.60 -7.53
C LYS A 45 7.85 13.69 -6.48
N ALA A 46 7.66 13.37 -5.20
CA ALA A 46 7.94 14.30 -4.11
C ALA A 46 9.42 14.72 -4.08
N THR A 47 10.34 13.76 -4.23
CA THR A 47 11.78 14.00 -4.29
C THR A 47 12.15 14.87 -5.49
N ALA A 48 11.59 14.59 -6.67
CA ALA A 48 11.82 15.41 -7.87
C ALA A 48 11.33 16.85 -7.70
N ALA A 49 10.19 17.06 -7.05
CA ALA A 49 9.67 18.39 -6.75
C ALA A 49 10.58 19.14 -5.76
N GLU A 50 11.04 18.48 -4.71
CA GLU A 50 12.00 19.04 -3.74
C GLU A 50 13.30 19.49 -4.43
N LEU A 51 13.87 18.63 -5.28
CA LEU A 51 15.10 18.92 -6.04
C LEU A 51 14.92 20.07 -7.05
N THR A 52 13.71 20.28 -7.54
CA THR A 52 13.39 21.36 -8.49
C THR A 52 12.83 22.62 -7.81
N GLY A 53 12.72 22.62 -6.48
CA GLY A 53 12.17 23.73 -5.70
C GLY A 53 10.67 23.97 -5.92
N LYS A 54 9.94 22.97 -6.40
CA LYS A 54 8.50 23.02 -6.63
C LYS A 54 7.74 22.51 -5.41
N ALA A 55 6.58 23.10 -5.13
CA ALA A 55 5.66 22.56 -4.14
C ALA A 55 5.07 21.24 -4.67
N TYR A 56 5.04 20.21 -3.81
CA TYR A 56 4.39 18.92 -4.10
C TYR A 56 3.22 18.71 -3.15
N THR A 57 2.07 18.33 -3.70
CA THR A 57 0.91 17.92 -2.92
C THR A 57 0.78 16.40 -3.04
N PRO A 58 0.87 15.65 -1.92
CA PRO A 58 0.67 14.20 -1.96
C PRO A 58 -0.71 13.84 -2.51
N ILE A 59 -0.74 12.81 -3.34
CA ILE A 59 -2.00 12.28 -3.91
C ILE A 59 -2.79 11.51 -2.84
N ILE A 60 -2.08 10.90 -1.88
CA ILE A 60 -2.64 10.06 -0.82
C ILE A 60 -2.45 10.77 0.53
N ASP A 61 -3.53 10.91 1.29
CA ASP A 61 -3.50 11.48 2.64
C ASP A 61 -2.61 10.63 3.55
N THR A 62 -1.91 11.28 4.47
CA THR A 62 -0.88 10.64 5.32
C THR A 62 -1.33 9.36 6.01
N GLN A 63 -2.58 9.30 6.48
CA GLN A 63 -3.13 8.12 7.17
C GLN A 63 -3.29 6.88 6.27
N TYR A 64 -3.34 7.06 4.94
CA TYR A 64 -3.50 5.98 3.95
C TYR A 64 -2.19 5.65 3.21
N GLN A 65 -1.11 6.39 3.47
CA GLN A 65 0.20 6.11 2.90
C GLN A 65 0.78 4.80 3.43
N TRP A 66 1.52 4.08 2.58
CA TRP A 66 2.03 2.75 2.88
C TRP A 66 2.85 2.71 4.17
N ASN A 67 3.71 3.70 4.36
CA ASN A 67 4.60 3.79 5.52
C ASN A 67 3.88 4.15 6.83
N THR A 68 2.58 4.42 6.79
CA THR A 68 1.78 4.74 7.98
C THR A 68 1.06 3.50 8.53
N TRP A 69 0.48 2.67 7.66
CA TRP A 69 -0.36 1.54 8.09
C TRP A 69 0.25 0.17 7.76
N ALA A 70 0.89 0.01 6.59
CA ALA A 70 1.34 -1.29 6.10
C ALA A 70 2.71 -1.69 6.66
N ALA A 71 3.59 -0.70 6.81
CA ALA A 71 4.92 -0.90 7.38
C ALA A 71 5.35 0.36 8.15
N PRO A 72 4.66 0.71 9.25
CA PRO A 72 5.09 1.82 10.10
C PRO A 72 6.49 1.54 10.62
N LYS A 73 7.39 2.50 10.43
CA LYS A 73 8.78 2.40 10.87
C LYS A 73 9.07 3.35 12.00
N GLY A 74 9.77 2.86 13.02
CA GLY A 74 10.32 3.68 14.09
C GLY A 74 11.52 4.51 13.61
N ALA A 75 12.05 5.34 14.51
CA ALA A 75 13.22 6.17 14.24
C ALA A 75 14.49 5.36 13.89
N ASP A 76 14.52 4.07 14.23
CA ASP A 76 15.61 3.13 13.91
C ASP A 76 15.43 2.44 12.54
N GLY A 77 14.37 2.79 11.80
CA GLY A 77 14.04 2.22 10.49
C GLY A 77 13.45 0.82 10.53
N LYS A 78 13.22 0.24 11.72
CA LYS A 78 12.55 -1.06 11.89
C LYS A 78 11.05 -0.88 12.01
N ILE A 79 10.30 -1.95 11.79
CA ILE A 79 8.86 -1.93 11.97
C ILE A 79 8.54 -1.56 13.42
N ASP A 80 7.73 -0.54 13.60
CA ASP A 80 7.16 -0.18 14.88
C ASP A 80 5.98 -1.12 15.18
N HIS A 81 6.24 -2.15 15.97
CA HIS A 81 5.24 -3.13 16.36
C HIS A 81 4.13 -2.56 17.27
N HIS A 82 4.30 -1.37 17.85
CA HIS A 82 3.25 -0.70 18.61
C HIS A 82 2.31 0.09 17.72
N ALA A 83 2.81 0.64 16.61
CA ALA A 83 2.01 1.37 15.63
C ALA A 83 1.43 0.46 14.53
N ALA A 84 2.02 -0.72 14.30
CA ALA A 84 1.58 -1.67 13.29
C ALA A 84 0.20 -2.23 13.63
N LEU A 85 -0.76 -2.01 12.72
CA LEU A 85 -2.05 -2.66 12.76
C LEU A 85 -1.90 -4.15 12.43
N THR A 86 -2.56 -5.01 13.21
CA THR A 86 -2.56 -6.47 12.99
C THR A 86 -3.93 -7.06 13.28
N GLY A 87 -4.20 -8.27 12.77
CA GLY A 87 -5.47 -8.96 13.01
C GLY A 87 -6.69 -8.14 12.58
N ASP A 88 -7.73 -8.14 13.41
CA ASP A 88 -9.02 -7.48 13.14
C ASP A 88 -8.86 -5.97 12.90
N ASP A 89 -7.95 -5.31 13.62
CA ASP A 89 -7.71 -3.86 13.46
C ASP A 89 -7.18 -3.52 12.04
N LEU A 90 -6.30 -4.38 11.51
CA LEU A 90 -5.79 -4.23 10.15
C LEU A 90 -6.90 -4.51 9.12
N SER A 91 -7.67 -5.57 9.33
CA SER A 91 -8.78 -5.93 8.46
C SER A 91 -9.85 -4.82 8.41
N ASP A 92 -10.22 -4.25 9.55
CA ASP A 92 -11.19 -3.16 9.63
C ASP A 92 -10.66 -1.88 8.98
N PHE A 93 -9.39 -1.54 9.20
CA PHE A 93 -8.77 -0.41 8.52
C PHE A 93 -8.80 -0.58 7.00
N VAL A 94 -8.37 -1.73 6.47
CA VAL A 94 -8.32 -1.99 5.03
C VAL A 94 -9.73 -1.94 4.42
N ASN A 95 -10.69 -2.63 5.02
CA ASN A 95 -12.03 -2.80 4.46
C ASN A 95 -12.93 -1.56 4.61
N ILE A 96 -12.86 -0.90 5.76
CA ILE A 96 -13.81 0.16 6.15
C ILE A 96 -13.22 1.56 5.90
N GLN A 97 -11.89 1.70 5.84
CA GLN A 97 -11.24 3.00 5.69
C GLN A 97 -10.46 3.12 4.38
N LEU A 98 -9.45 2.26 4.17
CA LEU A 98 -8.53 2.37 3.03
C LEU A 98 -9.23 2.18 1.69
N PHE A 99 -9.94 1.07 1.47
CA PHE A 99 -10.61 0.84 0.20
C PHE A 99 -11.72 1.86 -0.09
N PRO A 100 -12.56 2.26 0.88
CA PRO A 100 -13.50 3.35 0.67
C PRO A 100 -12.84 4.69 0.31
N TYR A 101 -11.67 5.01 0.89
CA TYR A 101 -10.88 6.17 0.49
C TYR A 101 -10.38 6.06 -0.96
N LEU A 102 -9.72 4.94 -1.30
CA LEU A 102 -9.18 4.70 -2.65
C LEU A 102 -10.28 4.72 -3.73
N LYS A 103 -11.48 4.25 -3.41
CA LYS A 103 -12.64 4.29 -4.32
C LYS A 103 -13.11 5.72 -4.65
N LYS A 104 -12.79 6.73 -3.82
CA LYS A 104 -13.17 8.14 -4.08
C LYS A 104 -12.38 8.75 -5.23
N PHE A 105 -11.12 8.35 -5.45
CA PHE A 105 -10.34 8.84 -6.59
C PHE A 105 -11.04 8.60 -7.93
N LYS A 106 -11.77 7.50 -8.10
CA LYS A 106 -12.56 7.25 -9.33
C LYS A 106 -13.71 8.25 -9.51
N LYS A 107 -14.26 8.78 -8.42
CA LYS A 107 -15.35 9.77 -8.45
C LYS A 107 -14.84 11.19 -8.69
N ASP A 108 -13.65 11.47 -8.19
CA ASP A 108 -13.04 12.81 -8.24
C ASP A 108 -12.11 12.99 -9.45
N ALA A 109 -11.69 11.91 -10.10
CA ALA A 109 -10.90 11.93 -11.33
C ALA A 109 -11.74 12.43 -12.51
N ILE A 110 -11.36 13.58 -13.05
CA ILE A 110 -11.96 14.19 -14.24
C ILE A 110 -11.56 13.43 -15.53
N SER A 111 -10.46 12.66 -15.49
CA SER A 111 -9.88 11.88 -16.59
C SER A 111 -9.04 10.72 -16.05
N ALA A 112 -8.79 9.68 -16.86
CA ALA A 112 -7.86 8.59 -16.50
C ALA A 112 -6.38 9.06 -16.39
N ASP A 113 -6.04 10.21 -16.96
CA ASP A 113 -4.70 10.80 -16.97
C ASP A 113 -4.40 11.70 -15.75
N THR A 114 -5.19 11.64 -14.67
CA THR A 114 -4.99 12.53 -13.50
C THR A 114 -3.82 12.13 -12.59
N ILE A 115 -2.98 11.15 -12.98
CA ILE A 115 -1.72 10.83 -12.29
C ILE A 115 -0.54 11.52 -12.98
N GLU A 116 -0.75 12.65 -13.67
CA GLU A 116 0.32 13.55 -14.11
C GLU A 116 0.67 14.59 -13.03
#